data_AF-A0A7K5E3L7-F1
#
_entry.id   AF-A0A7K5E3L7-F1
#
_cell.length_a   1.000
_cell.length_b   1.000
_cell.length_c   1.000
_cell.angle_alpha   90.00
_cell.angle_beta   90.00
_cell.angle_gamma   90.00
#
_symmetry.space_group_name_H-M   'P 1'
#
loop_
_entity.id
_entity.type
_entity.pdbx_description
1 polymer ?
#
loop_
_entity_poly.entity_id
_entity_poly.type
_entity_poly.pdbx_seq_one_letter_code
_entity_poly.pdbx_strand_id
1 'polypeptide(L)'
;ETLQRIVSTLVNKNDEIHNFIDMLNHTISNVQVNSSNAISELDEEFDGLYSVLHEMKGSMTNTIQQEEAHKIQALQDQLSQCSRALENSEELLELAVQSLDIKDSAELLE
;
A
#
# COMPACT_ATOMS: atom_id res chain seq x y z
N GLU A 1 -81.33 0.73 -15.35
CA GLU A 1 -80.29 1.21 -16.28
C GLU A 1 -79.22 2.08 -15.60
N THR A 2 -79.56 3.23 -14.99
CA THR A 2 -78.55 4.14 -14.38
C THR A 2 -77.67 3.49 -13.30
N LEU A 3 -78.26 2.68 -12.40
CA LEU A 3 -77.53 2.00 -11.33
C LEU A 3 -76.53 0.97 -11.87
N GLN A 4 -76.92 0.19 -12.88
CA GLN A 4 -76.04 -0.79 -13.53
C GLN A 4 -74.83 -0.11 -14.17
N ARG A 5 -75.03 1.04 -14.83
CA ARG A 5 -73.92 1.82 -15.39
C ARG A 5 -72.94 2.30 -14.31
N ILE A 6 -73.46 2.76 -13.16
CA ILE A 6 -72.61 3.18 -12.03
C ILE A 6 -71.81 1.99 -11.49
N VAL A 7 -72.46 0.83 -11.30
CA VAL A 7 -71.81 -0.39 -10.84
C VAL A 7 -70.70 -0.83 -11.81
N SER A 8 -70.96 -0.85 -13.12
CA SER A 8 -69.94 -1.19 -14.11
C SER A 8 -68.76 -0.22 -14.10
N THR A 9 -69.00 1.08 -13.95
CA THR A 9 -67.92 2.07 -13.82
C THR A 9 -67.07 1.83 -12.57
N LEU A 10 -67.70 1.50 -11.44
CA LEU A 10 -66.97 1.21 -10.20
C LEU A 10 -66.13 -0.05 -10.31
N VAL A 11 -66.65 -1.11 -10.93
CA VAL A 11 -65.89 -2.34 -11.19
C VAL A 11 -64.67 -2.02 -12.06
N ASN A 12 -64.85 -1.33 -13.18
CA ASN A 12 -63.73 -0.95 -14.06
C ASN A 12 -62.69 -0.10 -13.33
N LYS A 13 -63.13 0.86 -12.50
CA LYS A 13 -62.21 1.70 -11.71
C LYS A 13 -61.47 0.90 -10.65
N ASN A 14 -62.10 -0.10 -10.05
CA ASN A 14 -61.45 -0.98 -9.10
C ASN A 14 -60.36 -1.83 -9.78
N ASP A 15 -60.66 -2.37 -10.97
CA ASP A 15 -59.68 -3.13 -11.76
C ASP A 15 -58.49 -2.26 -12.19
N GLU A 16 -58.74 -1.01 -12.61
CA GLU A 16 -57.68 -0.03 -12.90
C GLU A 16 -56.80 0.24 -11.68
N ILE A 17 -57.39 0.41 -10.49
CA ILE A 17 -56.65 0.62 -9.23
C ILE A 17 -55.83 -0.62 -8.88
N HIS A 18 -56.37 -1.82 -9.02
CA HIS A 18 -55.62 -3.06 -8.79
C HIS A 18 -54.41 -3.18 -9.71
N ASN A 19 -54.58 -2.93 -11.02
CA ASN A 19 -53.47 -2.93 -11.97
C ASN A 19 -52.42 -1.87 -11.64
N PHE A 20 -52.85 -0.70 -11.17
CA PHE A 20 -51.93 0.37 -10.77
C PHE A 20 -51.12 -0.01 -9.53
N ILE A 21 -51.76 -0.66 -8.54
CA ILE A 21 -51.07 -1.19 -7.35
C ILE A 21 -50.02 -2.23 -7.75
N ASP A 22 -50.35 -3.15 -8.66
CA ASP A 22 -49.38 -4.16 -9.13
C ASP A 22 -48.19 -3.53 -9.86
N MET A 23 -48.45 -2.51 -10.69
CA MET A 23 -47.40 -1.73 -11.34
C MET A 23 -46.50 -1.01 -10.33
N LEU A 24 -47.08 -0.41 -9.29
CA LEU A 24 -46.31 0.24 -8.22
C LEU A 24 -45.45 -0.78 -7.45
N ASN A 25 -46.00 -1.94 -7.11
CA ASN A 25 -45.24 -3.00 -6.43
C ASN A 25 -44.05 -3.47 -7.28
N HIS A 26 -44.26 -3.67 -8.58
CA HIS A 26 -43.18 -4.04 -9.49
C HIS A 26 -42.12 -2.93 -9.60
N THR A 27 -42.55 -1.67 -9.68
CA THR A 27 -41.64 -0.52 -9.72
C THR A 27 -40.80 -0.41 -8.45
N ILE A 28 -41.41 -0.58 -7.27
CA ILE A 28 -40.71 -0.61 -5.98
C ILE A 28 -39.65 -1.73 -5.98
N SER A 29 -40.01 -2.94 -6.40
CA SER A 29 -39.08 -4.06 -6.48
C SER A 29 -37.90 -3.75 -7.40
N ASN A 30 -38.15 -3.15 -8.57
CA ASN A 30 -37.10 -2.79 -9.51
C ASN A 30 -36.16 -1.72 -8.95
N VAL A 31 -36.70 -0.72 -8.25
CA VAL A 31 -35.89 0.31 -7.59
C VAL A 31 -35.00 -0.32 -6.51
N GLN A 32 -35.53 -1.25 -5.72
CA GLN A 32 -34.76 -1.96 -4.69
C GLN A 32 -33.61 -2.78 -5.29
N VAL A 33 -33.89 -3.58 -6.34
CA VAL A 33 -32.87 -4.37 -7.03
C VAL A 33 -31.79 -3.47 -7.65
N ASN A 34 -32.19 -2.41 -8.35
CA ASN A 34 -31.25 -1.49 -8.97
C ASN A 34 -30.35 -0.81 -7.92
N SER A 35 -30.93 -0.36 -6.80
CA SER A 35 -30.18 0.23 -5.71
C SER A 35 -29.19 -0.76 -5.10
N SER A 36 -29.60 -2.01 -4.91
CA SER A 36 -28.71 -3.07 -4.40
C SER A 36 -27.56 -3.36 -5.36
N ASN A 37 -27.83 -3.41 -6.67
CA ASN A 37 -26.79 -3.64 -7.67
C ASN A 37 -25.79 -2.49 -7.71
N ALA A 38 -26.28 -1.24 -7.72
CA ALA A 38 -25.42 -0.06 -7.72
C ALA A 38 -24.53 0.01 -6.47
N ILE A 39 -25.02 -0.42 -5.30
CA ILE A 39 -24.20 -0.53 -4.09
C ILE A 39 -23.14 -1.63 -4.24
N SER A 40 -23.52 -2.81 -4.74
CA SER A 40 -22.58 -3.92 -4.95
C SER A 40 -21.47 -3.56 -5.94
N GLU A 41 -21.81 -2.92 -7.05
CA GLU A 41 -20.83 -2.44 -8.04
C GLU A 41 -19.89 -1.41 -7.42
N LEU A 42 -20.40 -0.50 -6.58
CA LEU A 42 -19.58 0.46 -5.87
C LEU A 42 -18.60 -0.22 -4.90
N ASP A 43 -19.06 -1.20 -4.13
CA ASP A 43 -18.22 -1.95 -3.20
C ASP A 43 -17.10 -2.70 -3.93
N GLU A 44 -17.40 -3.34 -5.07
CA GLU A 44 -16.41 -4.04 -5.91
C GLU A 44 -15.33 -3.08 -6.44
N GLU A 45 -15.71 -1.88 -6.89
CA GLU A 45 -14.76 -0.86 -7.33
C GLU A 45 -13.86 -0.38 -6.19
N PHE A 46 -14.40 -0.21 -4.97
CA PHE A 46 -13.61 0.15 -3.80
C PHE A 46 -12.66 -0.97 -3.35
N ASP A 47 -13.07 -2.22 -3.42
CA ASP A 47 -12.21 -3.38 -3.16
C ASP A 47 -11.05 -3.46 -4.17
N GLY A 48 -11.33 -3.16 -5.44
CA GLY A 48 -10.31 -3.00 -6.47
C GLY A 48 -9.31 -1.89 -6.13
N LEU A 49 -9.82 -0.71 -5.74
CA LEU A 49 -9.00 0.43 -5.35
C LEU A 49 -8.12 0.11 -4.12
N TYR A 50 -8.68 -0.57 -3.13
CA TYR A 50 -7.95 -0.99 -1.92
C TYR A 50 -6.81 -1.94 -2.27
N SER A 51 -7.05 -2.90 -3.17
CA SER A 51 -6.05 -3.85 -3.63
C SER A 51 -4.86 -3.15 -4.30
N VAL A 52 -5.13 -2.18 -5.18
CA VAL A 52 -4.09 -1.37 -5.84
C VAL A 52 -3.29 -0.55 -4.82
N LEU A 53 -3.97 0.10 -3.87
CA LEU A 53 -3.30 0.87 -2.80
C LEU A 53 -2.44 -0.02 -1.92
N HIS A 54 -2.90 -1.23 -1.59
CA HIS A 54 -2.17 -2.19 -0.80
C HIS A 54 -0.91 -2.67 -1.53
N GLU A 55 -1.02 -3.00 -2.82
CA GLU A 55 0.14 -3.39 -3.65
C GLU A 55 1.17 -2.26 -3.74
N MET A 56 0.72 -1.02 -4.02
CA MET A 56 1.60 0.15 -4.11
C MET A 56 2.35 0.38 -2.79
N LYS A 57 1.64 0.33 -1.65
CA LYS A 57 2.24 0.44 -0.32
C LYS A 57 3.29 -0.64 -0.09
N GLY A 58 2.99 -1.88 -0.46
CA GLY A 58 3.92 -3.00 -0.36
C GLY A 58 5.18 -2.79 -1.18
N SER A 59 5.02 -2.37 -2.45
CA SER A 59 6.14 -2.07 -3.35
C SER A 59 7.02 -0.96 -2.81
N MET A 60 6.44 0.17 -2.36
CA MET A 60 7.21 1.29 -1.83
C MET A 60 7.98 0.90 -0.56
N THR A 61 7.34 0.11 0.31
CA THR A 61 7.97 -0.41 1.54
C THR A 61 9.17 -1.29 1.22
N ASN A 62 9.02 -2.19 0.25
CA ASN A 62 10.10 -3.07 -0.20
C ASN A 62 11.28 -2.24 -0.78
N THR A 63 10.99 -1.23 -1.61
CA THR A 63 12.03 -0.32 -2.13
C THR A 63 12.80 0.38 -1.01
N ILE A 64 12.10 0.88 0.02
CA ILE A 64 12.75 1.53 1.17
C ILE A 64 13.65 0.54 1.92
N GLN A 65 13.17 -0.68 2.18
CA GLN A 65 13.94 -1.71 2.88
C GLN A 65 15.19 -2.15 2.11
N GLN A 66 15.08 -2.28 0.79
CA GLN A 66 16.22 -2.61 -0.08
C GLN A 66 17.26 -1.48 -0.07
N GLU A 67 16.82 -0.23 -0.17
CA GLU A 67 17.70 0.93 -0.12
C GLU A 67 18.39 1.07 1.25
N GLU A 68 17.68 0.81 2.33
CA GLU A 68 18.23 0.75 3.68
C GLU A 68 19.32 -0.32 3.78
N ALA A 69 19.02 -1.55 3.37
CA ALA A 69 19.99 -2.66 3.40
C ALA A 69 21.23 -2.35 2.55
N HIS A 70 21.04 -1.78 1.36
CA HIS A 70 22.13 -1.38 0.47
C HIS A 70 23.02 -0.31 1.12
N LYS A 71 22.43 0.72 1.74
CA LYS A 71 23.20 1.76 2.46
C LYS A 71 23.96 1.20 3.65
N ILE A 72 23.33 0.33 4.44
CA ILE A 72 24.00 -0.32 5.58
C ILE A 72 25.20 -1.14 5.09
N GLN A 73 25.04 -1.92 4.03
CA GLN A 73 26.14 -2.71 3.46
C GLN A 73 27.29 -1.80 3.00
N ALA A 74 26.98 -0.73 2.27
CA ALA A 74 27.99 0.22 1.80
C ALA A 74 28.77 0.87 2.97
N LEU A 75 28.07 1.23 4.06
CA LEU A 75 28.72 1.77 5.27
C LEU A 75 29.58 0.73 5.98
N GLN A 76 29.15 -0.53 6.05
CA GLN A 76 29.95 -1.62 6.61
C GLN A 76 31.23 -1.87 5.80
N ASP A 77 31.13 -1.84 4.48
CA ASP A 77 32.29 -1.99 3.59
C ASP A 77 33.29 -0.85 3.78
N GLN A 78 32.80 0.39 3.91
CA GLN A 78 33.62 1.56 4.22
C GLN A 78 34.29 1.45 5.60
N LEU A 79 33.54 1.01 6.61
CA LEU A 79 34.09 0.81 7.95
C LEU A 79 35.23 -0.22 7.93
N SER A 80 35.04 -1.35 7.24
CA SER A 80 36.06 -2.39 7.08
C SER A 80 37.32 -1.87 6.36
N GLN A 81 37.16 -1.02 5.36
CA GLN A 81 38.29 -0.39 4.66
C GLN A 81 39.04 0.57 5.58
N CYS A 82 38.33 1.43 6.32
CA CYS A 82 38.94 2.35 7.29
C CYS A 82 39.68 1.60 8.41
N SER A 83 39.11 0.53 8.95
CA SER A 83 39.78 -0.30 9.97
C SER A 83 41.09 -0.88 9.47
N ARG A 84 41.12 -1.42 8.24
CA ARG A 84 42.36 -1.93 7.63
C ARG A 84 43.39 -0.83 7.37
N ALA A 85 42.95 0.34 6.92
CA ALA A 85 43.83 1.47 6.69
C ALA A 85 44.44 2.01 8.00
N LEU A 86 43.66 1.99 9.08
CA LEU A 86 44.12 2.35 10.42
C LEU A 86 45.18 1.35 10.91
N GLU A 87 44.88 0.05 10.87
CA GLU A 87 45.82 -1.02 11.26
C GLU A 87 47.15 -0.89 10.53
N ASN A 88 47.14 -0.74 9.20
CA ASN A 88 48.35 -0.51 8.41
C ASN A 88 49.12 0.76 8.84
N SER A 89 48.40 1.83 9.21
CA SER A 89 49.02 3.08 9.64
C SER A 89 49.66 2.95 11.03
N GLU A 90 49.02 2.20 11.93
CA GLU A 90 49.55 1.87 13.25
C GLU A 90 50.81 1.01 13.15
N GLU A 91 50.82 -0.01 12.28
CA GLU A 91 52.01 -0.82 11.99
C GLU A 91 53.16 0.03 11.45
N LEU A 92 52.90 0.91 10.47
CA LEU A 92 53.92 1.81 9.92
C LEU A 92 54.47 2.78 10.97
N LEU A 93 53.61 3.28 11.86
CA LEU A 93 54.03 4.14 12.97
C LEU A 93 54.94 3.39 13.94
N GLU A 94 54.59 2.15 14.29
CA GLU A 94 55.43 1.31 15.15
C GLU A 94 56.81 1.06 14.52
N LEU A 95 56.87 0.72 13.23
CA LEU A 95 58.14 0.54 12.50
C LEU A 95 58.99 1.80 12.48
N ALA A 96 58.37 2.99 12.31
CA ALA A 96 59.07 4.26 12.34
C ALA A 96 59.66 4.55 13.72
N VAL A 97 58.91 4.27 14.80
CA VAL A 97 59.38 4.43 16.18
C VAL A 97 60.55 3.47 16.46
N GLN A 98 60.44 2.19 16.09
CA GLN A 98 61.52 1.21 16.25
C GLN A 98 62.79 1.62 15.48
N SER A 99 62.63 2.17 14.26
CA SER A 99 63.76 2.63 13.45
C SER A 99 64.49 3.82 14.07
N LEU A 100 63.78 4.73 14.73
CA LEU A 100 64.38 5.87 15.46
C LEU A 100 65.18 5.38 16.68
N ASP A 101 64.64 4.42 17.43
CA ASP A 101 65.29 3.87 18.64
C ASP A 101 66.60 3.13 18.31
N ILE A 102 66.63 2.42 17.18
CA ILE A 102 67.86 1.79 16.64
C ILE A 102 68.89 2.85 16.27
N LYS A 103 68.46 3.98 15.68
CA LYS A 103 69.35 5.05 15.25
C LYS A 103 70.00 5.75 16.45
N ASP A 104 69.22 6.06 17.49
CA ASP A 104 69.75 6.65 18.74
C ASP A 104 70.72 5.69 19.47
N SER A 105 70.43 4.39 19.46
CA SER A 105 71.35 3.38 20.03
C SER A 105 72.65 3.21 19.23
N ALA A 106 72.61 3.41 17.90
CA ALA A 106 73.79 3.34 17.04
C ALA A 106 74.69 4.58 17.20
N GLU A 107 74.11 5.78 17.36
CA GLU A 107 74.87 7.02 17.62
C GLU A 107 75.50 7.04 19.04
N LEU A 108 74.98 6.27 20.00
CA LEU A 108 75.59 6.10 21.33
C LEU A 108 76.78 5.14 21.37
N LEU A 109 76.96 4.30 20.34
CA LEU A 109 78.03 3.31 20.24
C LEU A 109 79.21 3.77 19.38
N GLU A 110 79.13 4.95 18.77
CA GLU A 110 80.19 5.62 17.99
C GLU A 110 80.92 6.68 18.84
#